data_AF-A0A251XFN6-F1
#
_entry.id   AF-A0A251XFN6-F1
#
_cell.length_a   1.000
_cell.length_b   1.000
_cell.length_c   1.000
_cell.angle_alpha   90.00
_cell.angle_beta   90.00
_cell.angle_gamma   90.00
#
_symmetry.space_group_name_H-M   'P 1'
#
loop_
_entity.id
_entity.type
_entity.pdbx_description
1 polymer ?
#
loop_
_entity_poly.entity_id
_entity_poly.type
_entity_poly.pdbx_seq_one_letter_code
_entity_poly.pdbx_strand_id
1 'polypeptide(L)'
;MAALRPDAACPGADSSDADAEEVAARCTWSGIAEPGDRVAGAVIGVLGACAALASVVDGCSADAVVGAMLDAGLHLEADGRAALVGEVDGALERWRPRVVRTEALARLHAACAVGARVVVPGMRTGR
;
A
#
# COMPACT_ATOMS: atom_id res chain seq x y z
N MET A 1 -35.77 -6.21 -4.97
CA MET A 1 -34.34 -6.12 -4.62
C MET A 1 -33.66 -5.28 -5.67
N ALA A 2 -33.50 -3.99 -5.41
CA ALA A 2 -32.88 -3.03 -6.31
C ALA A 2 -31.37 -2.98 -6.04
N ALA A 3 -30.56 -3.16 -7.07
CA ALA A 3 -29.11 -3.02 -6.99
C ALA A 3 -28.79 -1.55 -6.71
N LEU A 4 -28.17 -1.28 -5.55
CA LEU A 4 -27.53 0.01 -5.27
C LEU A 4 -26.42 0.20 -6.30
N ARG A 5 -26.63 1.11 -7.26
CA ARG A 5 -25.53 1.71 -8.01
C ARG A 5 -25.18 3.02 -7.30
N PRO A 6 -23.91 3.27 -6.94
CA PRO A 6 -23.53 4.58 -6.44
C PRO A 6 -23.70 5.59 -7.57
N ASP A 7 -24.60 6.54 -7.33
CA ASP A 7 -24.81 7.72 -8.15
C ASP A 7 -23.61 8.65 -7.95
N ALA A 8 -22.91 8.96 -9.04
CA ALA A 8 -21.80 9.87 -9.05
C ALA A 8 -22.33 11.31 -8.99
N ALA A 9 -22.43 11.87 -7.78
CA ALA A 9 -22.66 13.29 -7.58
C ALA A 9 -21.54 13.88 -6.72
N CYS A 10 -20.59 14.54 -7.37
CA CYS A 10 -19.56 15.37 -6.74
C CYS A 10 -20.19 16.67 -6.24
N PRO A 11 -20.02 16.98 -4.94
CA PRO A 11 -19.47 18.28 -4.58
C PRO A 11 -18.44 18.13 -3.44
N GLY A 12 -17.15 18.22 -3.78
CA GLY A 12 -16.02 18.11 -2.85
C GLY A 12 -14.82 17.32 -3.38
N ALA A 13 -14.50 17.46 -4.67
CA ALA A 13 -13.63 16.54 -5.41
C ALA A 13 -12.24 16.34 -4.80
N ASP A 14 -11.62 17.37 -4.18
CA ASP A 14 -10.28 17.22 -3.56
C ASP A 14 -10.28 16.38 -2.27
N SER A 15 -11.26 16.57 -1.37
CA SER A 15 -11.31 15.79 -0.13
C SER A 15 -11.80 14.36 -0.40
N SER A 16 -12.76 14.20 -1.32
CA SER A 16 -13.31 12.88 -1.65
C SER A 16 -12.30 11.98 -2.37
N ASP A 17 -11.39 12.53 -3.16
CA ASP A 17 -10.38 11.75 -3.88
C ASP A 17 -9.25 11.34 -2.93
N ALA A 18 -8.77 12.26 -2.09
CA ALA A 18 -7.80 11.94 -1.03
C ALA A 18 -8.33 10.88 -0.05
N ASP A 19 -9.62 10.95 0.31
CA ASP A 19 -10.28 9.94 1.15
C ASP A 19 -10.39 8.59 0.41
N ALA A 20 -10.69 8.60 -0.89
CA ALA A 20 -10.76 7.38 -1.71
C ALA A 20 -9.39 6.72 -1.86
N GLU A 21 -8.33 7.50 -2.08
CA GLU A 21 -6.95 7.02 -2.12
C GLU A 21 -6.53 6.41 -0.79
N GLU A 22 -6.83 7.07 0.34
CA GLU A 22 -6.49 6.57 1.68
C GLU A 22 -7.22 5.25 1.98
N VAL A 23 -8.50 5.14 1.59
CA VAL A 23 -9.26 3.88 1.70
C VAL A 23 -8.65 2.78 0.83
N ALA A 24 -8.32 3.09 -0.43
CA ALA A 24 -7.69 2.14 -1.35
C ALA A 24 -6.32 1.68 -0.84
N ALA A 25 -5.52 2.58 -0.27
CA ALA A 25 -4.24 2.26 0.35
C ALA A 25 -4.43 1.31 1.55
N ARG A 26 -5.40 1.55 2.42
CA ARG A 26 -5.72 0.64 3.55
C ARG A 26 -6.18 -0.74 3.09
N CYS A 27 -6.98 -0.81 2.02
CA CYS A 27 -7.33 -2.08 1.41
C CYS A 27 -6.09 -2.82 0.88
N THR A 28 -5.17 -2.10 0.22
CA THR A 28 -3.92 -2.66 -0.29
C THR A 28 -3.03 -3.20 0.85
N TRP A 29 -2.94 -2.46 1.96
CA TRP A 29 -2.22 -2.89 3.15
C TRP A 29 -2.74 -4.21 3.74
N SER A 30 -4.03 -4.52 3.58
CA SER A 30 -4.60 -5.81 4.01
C SER A 30 -4.05 -7.01 3.23
N GLY A 31 -3.53 -6.79 2.02
CA GLY A 31 -2.85 -7.81 1.21
C GLY A 31 -1.32 -7.84 1.40
N ILE A 32 -0.73 -6.79 1.95
CA ILE A 32 0.73 -6.65 2.16
C ILE A 32 1.13 -7.06 3.58
N ALA A 33 0.44 -6.52 4.58
CA ALA A 33 0.70 -6.77 5.99
C ALA A 33 0.06 -8.08 6.45
N GLU A 34 0.77 -8.83 7.27
CA GLU A 34 0.20 -9.99 7.97
C GLU A 34 -0.66 -9.53 9.16
N PRO A 35 -1.67 -10.34 9.58
CA PRO A 35 -2.36 -10.11 10.84
C PRO A 35 -1.34 -10.04 12.00
N GLY A 36 -1.31 -8.92 12.71
CA GLY A 36 -0.38 -8.68 13.81
C GLY A 36 0.95 -8.01 13.42
N ASP A 37 1.10 -7.55 12.17
CA ASP A 37 2.26 -6.75 11.76
C ASP A 37 2.23 -5.37 12.44
N ARG A 38 2.92 -5.28 13.59
CA ARG A 38 2.97 -4.07 14.40
C ARG A 38 3.69 -2.92 13.69
N VAL A 39 4.65 -3.22 12.82
CA VAL A 39 5.38 -2.20 12.06
C VAL A 39 4.47 -1.57 11.03
N ALA A 40 3.64 -2.36 10.34
CA ALA A 40 2.64 -1.81 9.40
C ALA A 40 1.65 -0.89 10.13
N GLY A 41 1.13 -1.33 11.29
CA GLY A 41 0.24 -0.51 12.11
C GLY A 41 0.88 0.81 12.55
N ALA A 42 2.15 0.78 12.96
CA ALA A 42 2.88 1.97 13.39
C ALA A 42 3.15 2.95 12.23
N VAL A 43 3.66 2.46 11.09
CA VAL A 43 3.97 3.30 9.93
C VAL A 43 2.70 3.94 9.36
N ILE A 44 1.63 3.16 9.19
CA ILE A 44 0.32 3.67 8.73
C ILE A 44 -0.27 4.65 9.74
N GLY A 45 -0.15 4.36 11.05
CA GLY A 45 -0.68 5.23 12.10
C GLY A 45 0.00 6.60 12.19
N VAL A 46 1.30 6.67 11.83
CA VAL A 46 2.07 7.92 11.86
C VAL A 46 2.01 8.67 10.53
N LEU A 47 2.19 7.98 9.40
CA LEU A 47 2.30 8.61 8.08
C LEU A 47 0.96 8.69 7.32
N GLY A 48 -0.04 7.91 7.73
CA GLY A 48 -1.20 7.62 6.88
C GLY A 48 -0.94 6.46 5.92
N ALA A 49 -2.00 5.82 5.42
CA ALA A 49 -1.89 4.62 4.60
C ALA A 49 -1.29 4.92 3.22
N CYS A 50 -1.67 6.04 2.60
CA CYS A 50 -1.14 6.47 1.30
C CYS A 50 0.37 6.73 1.34
N ALA A 51 0.84 7.60 2.23
CA ALA A 51 2.26 7.96 2.31
C ALA A 51 3.13 6.76 2.73
N ALA A 52 2.61 5.91 3.62
CA ALA A 52 3.25 4.65 3.97
C ALA A 52 3.39 3.72 2.76
N LEU A 53 2.33 3.55 1.97
CA LEU A 53 2.35 2.69 0.79
C LEU A 53 3.29 3.23 -0.29
N ALA A 54 3.26 4.55 -0.55
CA ALA A 54 4.15 5.22 -1.49
C ALA A 54 5.63 4.97 -1.13
N SER A 55 5.98 5.08 0.16
CA SER A 55 7.35 4.81 0.61
C SER A 55 7.82 3.37 0.31
N VAL A 56 6.91 2.39 0.37
CA VAL A 56 7.23 1.00 0.04
C VAL A 56 7.38 0.80 -1.47
N VAL A 57 6.47 1.39 -2.25
CA VAL A 57 6.45 1.31 -3.73
C VAL A 57 7.67 2.00 -4.34
N ASP A 58 8.00 3.20 -3.87
CA ASP A 58 9.16 3.99 -4.30
C ASP A 58 10.49 3.38 -3.83
N GLY A 59 10.42 2.36 -2.96
CA GLY A 59 11.58 1.63 -2.50
C GLY A 59 12.47 2.42 -1.56
N CYS A 60 11.89 3.33 -0.77
CA CYS A 60 12.59 4.10 0.25
C CYS A 60 13.37 3.19 1.20
N SER A 61 14.50 3.67 1.69
CA SER A 61 15.27 2.98 2.73
C SER A 61 14.54 3.05 4.07
N ALA A 62 14.83 2.11 4.97
CA ALA A 62 14.28 2.11 6.32
C ALA A 62 14.59 3.42 7.07
N ASP A 63 15.79 3.97 6.90
CA ASP A 63 16.17 5.26 7.51
C ASP A 63 15.32 6.43 6.99
N ALA A 64 15.01 6.44 5.69
CA ALA A 64 14.14 7.46 5.10
C ALA A 64 12.69 7.35 5.62
N VAL A 65 12.17 6.13 5.75
CA VAL A 65 10.83 5.89 6.34
C VAL A 65 10.78 6.34 7.79
N VAL A 66 11.79 5.98 8.60
CA VAL A 66 11.88 6.41 9.99
C VAL A 66 12.06 7.92 10.11
N GLY A 67 12.84 8.54 9.22
CA GLY A 67 12.96 9.99 9.10
C GLY A 67 11.60 10.65 8.87
N ALA A 68 10.84 10.17 7.89
CA ALA A 68 9.50 10.67 7.61
C ALA A 68 8.55 10.50 8.82
N MET A 69 8.66 9.39 9.56
CA MET A 69 7.84 9.18 10.76
C MET A 69 8.17 10.20 11.86
N LEU A 70 9.45 10.51 12.06
CA LEU A 70 9.90 11.52 13.02
C LEU A 70 9.46 12.92 12.60
N ASP A 71 9.58 13.26 11.31
CA ASP A 71 9.12 14.53 10.75
C ASP A 71 7.58 14.69 10.88
N ALA A 72 6.84 13.57 10.79
CA ALA A 72 5.40 13.51 11.03
C ALA A 72 5.02 13.54 12.53
N GLY A 73 5.99 13.61 13.44
CA GLY A 73 5.75 13.79 14.87
C GLY A 73 5.87 12.52 15.72
N LEU A 74 6.46 11.44 15.21
CA LEU A 74 6.91 10.35 16.06
C LEU A 74 8.03 10.86 16.99
N HIS A 75 7.87 10.68 18.29
CA HIS A 75 8.91 11.00 19.27
C HIS A 75 9.58 9.69 19.70
N LEU A 76 10.90 9.61 19.52
CA LEU A 76 11.71 8.47 19.95
C LEU A 76 12.71 8.92 20.99
N GLU A 77 12.98 8.03 21.95
CA GLU A 77 14.12 8.17 22.86
C GLU A 77 15.43 8.08 22.05
N ALA A 78 16.52 8.66 22.58
CA ALA A 78 17.79 8.82 21.89
C ALA A 78 18.36 7.51 21.29
N ASP A 79 18.13 6.37 21.96
CA ASP A 79 18.61 5.06 21.52
C ASP A 79 17.58 4.26 20.70
N GLY A 80 16.34 4.74 20.61
CA GLY A 80 15.23 4.03 19.97
C GLY A 80 15.24 4.07 18.43
N ARG A 81 15.95 5.04 17.83
CA ARG A 81 15.98 5.21 16.37
C ARG A 81 16.62 4.01 15.67
N ALA A 82 17.78 3.56 16.12
CA ALA A 82 18.51 2.46 15.47
C ALA A 82 17.71 1.14 15.52
N ALA A 83 17.05 0.87 16.65
CA ALA A 83 16.16 -0.28 16.79
C ALA A 83 14.97 -0.20 15.81
N LEU A 84 14.32 0.97 15.73
CA LEU A 84 13.19 1.17 14.82
C LEU A 84 13.60 1.03 13.35
N VAL A 85 14.77 1.55 12.96
CA VAL A 85 15.30 1.37 11.61
C VAL A 85 15.47 -0.12 11.28
N GLY A 86 16.00 -0.93 12.21
CA GLY A 86 16.13 -2.37 12.01
C GLY A 86 14.77 -3.09 11.88
N GLU A 87 13.78 -2.71 12.69
CA GLU A 87 12.43 -3.27 12.58
C GLU A 87 11.74 -2.91 11.26
N VAL A 88 11.86 -1.65 10.83
CA VAL A 88 11.32 -1.17 9.55
C VAL A 88 12.02 -1.85 8.37
N ASP A 89 13.33 -2.03 8.43
CA ASP A 89 14.09 -2.71 7.37
C ASP A 89 13.61 -4.15 7.17
N GLY A 90 13.53 -4.93 8.25
CA GLY A 90 12.98 -6.30 8.20
C GLY A 90 11.51 -6.36 7.79
N ALA A 91 10.74 -5.29 8.00
CA ALA A 91 9.37 -5.19 7.50
C ALA A 91 9.33 -4.89 5.99
N LEU A 92 10.16 -3.96 5.52
CA LEU A 92 10.27 -3.61 4.09
C LEU A 92 10.71 -4.82 3.25
N GLU A 93 11.66 -5.63 3.73
CA GLU A 93 12.06 -6.88 3.07
C GLU A 93 10.89 -7.85 2.87
N ARG A 94 9.95 -7.90 3.83
CA ARG A 94 8.74 -8.74 3.74
C ARG A 94 7.67 -8.14 2.84
N TRP A 95 7.49 -6.82 2.88
CA TRP A 95 6.40 -6.14 2.17
C TRP A 95 6.67 -5.97 0.68
N ARG A 96 7.89 -5.60 0.28
CA ARG A 96 8.28 -5.37 -1.13
C ARG A 96 7.86 -6.50 -2.08
N PRO A 97 8.17 -7.79 -1.82
CA PRO A 97 7.73 -8.87 -2.69
C PRO A 97 6.20 -9.06 -2.71
N ARG A 98 5.49 -8.68 -1.64
CA ARG A 98 4.02 -8.77 -1.56
C ARG A 98 3.33 -7.65 -2.32
N VAL A 99 3.89 -6.44 -2.31
CA VAL A 99 3.38 -5.29 -3.08
C VAL A 99 3.34 -5.63 -4.57
N VAL A 100 4.46 -6.12 -5.12
CA VAL A 100 4.55 -6.51 -6.54
C VAL A 100 3.50 -7.57 -6.89
N ARG A 101 3.29 -8.56 -6.02
CA ARG A 101 2.27 -9.60 -6.21
C ARG A 101 0.85 -9.02 -6.19
N THR A 102 0.54 -8.17 -5.21
CA THR A 102 -0.79 -7.57 -5.05
C THR A 102 -1.12 -6.65 -6.23
N GLU A 103 -0.17 -5.83 -6.69
CA GLU A 103 -0.38 -5.01 -7.89
C GLU A 103 -0.57 -5.87 -9.15
N ALA A 104 0.21 -6.94 -9.31
CA ALA A 104 0.04 -7.86 -10.43
C ALA A 104 -1.37 -8.49 -10.43
N LEU A 105 -1.87 -8.94 -9.27
CA LEU A 105 -3.22 -9.48 -9.13
C LEU A 105 -4.30 -8.43 -9.39
N ALA A 106 -4.12 -7.20 -8.89
CA ALA A 106 -5.06 -6.10 -9.14
C ALA A 106 -5.17 -5.79 -10.64
N ARG A 107 -4.03 -5.73 -11.36
CA ARG A 107 -4.00 -5.55 -12.82
C ARG A 107 -4.67 -6.71 -13.57
N LEU A 108 -4.46 -7.95 -13.12
CA LEU A 108 -5.11 -9.14 -13.70
C LEU A 108 -6.64 -9.09 -13.52
N HIS A 109 -7.13 -8.78 -12.33
CA HIS A 109 -8.57 -8.66 -12.06
C HIS A 109 -9.20 -7.52 -12.86
N ALA A 110 -8.53 -6.37 -12.97
CA ALA A 110 -8.98 -5.25 -13.81
C ALA A 110 -9.07 -5.67 -15.29
N ALA A 111 -8.07 -6.38 -15.80
CA ALA A 111 -8.08 -6.91 -17.17
C ALA A 111 -9.26 -7.88 -17.40
N CYS A 112 -9.52 -8.79 -16.47
CA CYS A 112 -10.67 -9.69 -16.55
C CYS A 112 -12.01 -8.95 -16.53
N ALA A 113 -12.15 -7.91 -15.69
CA ALA A 113 -13.39 -7.13 -15.56
C ALA A 113 -13.77 -6.38 -16.85
N VAL A 114 -12.76 -5.94 -17.63
CA VAL A 114 -12.98 -5.27 -18.94
C VAL A 114 -12.98 -6.25 -20.13
N GLY A 115 -12.92 -7.57 -19.87
CA GLY A 115 -12.89 -8.59 -20.91
C GLY A 115 -11.57 -8.68 -21.68
N ALA A 116 -10.49 -8.07 -21.19
CA ALA A 116 -9.18 -8.13 -21.82
C ALA A 116 -8.51 -9.51 -21.60
N ARG A 117 -7.84 -10.02 -22.64
CA ARG A 117 -6.99 -11.21 -22.53
C ARG A 117 -5.57 -10.82 -22.14
N VAL A 118 -5.10 -11.35 -21.02
CA VAL A 118 -3.71 -11.17 -20.57
C VAL A 118 -2.81 -12.13 -21.35
N VAL A 119 -1.81 -11.60 -22.03
CA VAL A 119 -0.78 -12.40 -22.72
C VAL A 119 0.39 -12.57 -21.76
N VAL A 120 0.68 -13.80 -21.34
CA VAL A 120 1.85 -14.12 -20.51
C VAL A 120 3.04 -14.42 -21.43
N PRO A 121 4.12 -13.63 -21.42
CA PRO A 121 5.30 -13.90 -22.25
C PRO A 121 5.90 -15.27 -21.89
N GLY A 122 6.08 -16.13 -22.88
CA GLY A 122 6.59 -17.50 -22.71
C GLY A 122 5.52 -18.60 -22.73
N MET A 123 4.22 -18.25 -22.64
CA MET A 123 3.16 -19.22 -22.90
C MET A 123 3.00 -19.38 -24.41
N ARG A 124 3.44 -20.52 -24.97
CA ARG A 124 3.04 -20.89 -26.34
C ARG A 124 1.54 -21.18 -26.32
N THR A 125 0.71 -20.27 -26.82
CA THR A 125 -0.63 -20.64 -27.28
C THR A 125 -0.46 -21.40 -28.59
N GLY A 126 -0.23 -22.71 -28.47
CA GLY A 126 -0.22 -23.66 -29.58
C GLY A 126 -1.63 -23.86 -30.10
N ARG A 127 -1.76 -23.74 -31.42
CA ARG A 127 -2.95 -23.94 -32.23
C ARG A 127 -3.34 -25.42 -32.33
#